data_AF-A0A7S4Q1Y6-F1
#
_entry.id   AF-A0A7S4Q1Y6-F1
#
_cell.length_a   1.000
_cell.length_b   1.000
_cell.length_c   1.000
_cell.angle_alpha   90.00
_cell.angle_beta   90.00
_cell.angle_gamma   90.00
#
_symmetry.space_group_name_H-M   'P 1'
#
loop_
_entity.id
_entity.type
_entity.pdbx_description
1 polymer ?
#
loop_
_entity_poly.entity_id
_entity_poly.type
_entity_poly.pdbx_seq_one_letter_code
_entity_poly.pdbx_strand_id
1 'polypeptide(L)'
;GGGDLQGSVQALVEARKLCERAGILETREGADVLTCLGKAQCDRGESEDAIKVLQQARKIRETTNTLEEPDGANLLASIGAAKGRSGDARGALQVYAETRKLRERLDAVDTTDGAALAAATARAAEQLNDTTACLEAYAEARRIHEVMGTLETPDGLDLLQQVGRVQSGRGDLAGALESYSEARRF
;
A
#
# COMPACT_ATOMS: atom_id res chain seq x y z
N GLY A 1 -15.56 0.42 -16.21
CA GLY A 1 -14.39 0.49 -15.32
C GLY A 1 -13.05 0.50 -16.05
N GLY A 2 -12.82 -0.32 -17.10
CA GLY A 2 -11.47 -0.49 -17.67
C GLY A 2 -10.91 0.65 -18.53
N GLY A 3 -11.75 1.50 -19.13
CA GLY A 3 -11.30 2.57 -20.03
C GLY A 3 -10.52 3.70 -19.34
N ASP A 4 -10.85 3.98 -18.08
CA ASP A 4 -10.21 5.06 -17.30
C ASP A 4 -8.78 4.68 -16.88
N LEU A 5 -8.58 3.44 -16.42
CA LEU A 5 -7.25 2.92 -16.07
C LEU A 5 -6.32 2.82 -17.30
N GLN A 6 -6.87 2.45 -18.46
CA GLN A 6 -6.08 2.39 -19.69
C GLN A 6 -5.61 3.78 -20.14
N GLY A 7 -6.50 4.78 -20.10
CA GLY A 7 -6.15 6.18 -20.38
C GLY A 7 -5.10 6.71 -19.41
N SER A 8 -5.25 6.43 -18.12
CA SER A 8 -4.31 6.85 -17.07
C SER A 8 -2.90 6.29 -17.27
N VAL A 9 -2.77 4.98 -17.50
CA VAL A 9 -1.47 4.35 -17.78
C VAL A 9 -0.83 4.95 -19.04
N GLN A 10 -1.61 5.17 -20.10
CA GLN A 10 -1.09 5.69 -21.37
C GLN A 10 -0.59 7.13 -21.22
N ALA A 11 -1.30 7.99 -20.48
CA ALA A 11 -0.86 9.34 -20.14
C ALA A 11 0.45 9.33 -19.34
N LEU A 12 0.59 8.41 -18.37
CA LEU A 12 1.79 8.28 -17.55
C LEU A 12 2.99 7.73 -18.35
N VAL A 13 2.76 6.85 -19.32
CA VAL A 13 3.79 6.41 -20.27
C VAL A 13 4.30 7.58 -21.11
N GLU A 14 3.41 8.44 -21.60
CA GLU A 14 3.82 9.65 -22.34
C GLU A 14 4.54 10.65 -21.42
N ALA A 15 4.09 10.85 -20.18
CA ALA A 15 4.79 11.67 -19.19
C ALA A 15 6.22 11.15 -18.93
N ARG A 16 6.40 9.83 -18.81
CA ARG A 16 7.73 9.20 -18.67
C ARG A 16 8.63 9.53 -19.86
N LYS A 17 8.13 9.40 -21.09
CA LYS A 17 8.88 9.71 -22.32
C LYS A 17 9.25 11.20 -22.40
N LEU A 18 8.36 12.09 -21.96
CA LEU A 18 8.64 13.53 -21.90
C LEU A 18 9.74 13.83 -20.90
N CYS A 19 9.72 13.21 -19.71
CA CYS A 19 10.78 13.33 -18.71
C CYS A 19 12.14 12.85 -19.25
N GLU A 20 12.14 11.72 -19.97
CA GLU A 20 13.33 11.18 -20.62
C GLU A 20 13.90 12.14 -21.65
N ARG A 21 13.05 12.68 -22.55
CA ARG A 21 13.46 13.65 -23.57
C ARG A 21 13.94 14.98 -22.98
N ALA A 22 13.38 15.39 -21.85
CA ALA A 22 13.78 16.59 -21.13
C ALA A 22 15.03 16.37 -20.26
N GLY A 23 15.53 15.14 -20.12
CA GLY A 23 16.69 14.82 -19.29
C GLY A 23 16.41 14.87 -17.79
N ILE A 24 15.14 14.80 -17.37
CA ILE A 24 14.72 14.87 -15.97
C ILE A 24 14.23 13.53 -15.41
N LEU A 25 14.33 12.44 -16.19
CA LEU A 25 13.86 11.13 -15.71
C LEU A 25 14.65 10.63 -14.49
N GLU A 26 15.93 10.96 -14.39
CA GLU A 26 16.82 10.56 -13.29
C GLU A 26 16.82 11.58 -12.13
N THR A 27 15.78 12.41 -12.01
CA THR A 27 15.58 13.35 -10.90
C THR A 27 14.48 12.86 -9.96
N ARG A 28 14.28 13.58 -8.85
CA ARG A 28 13.16 13.35 -7.93
C ARG A 28 11.81 13.35 -8.65
N GLU A 29 11.59 14.33 -9.53
CA GLU A 29 10.35 14.49 -10.29
C GLU A 29 10.15 13.34 -11.28
N GLY A 30 11.24 12.86 -11.91
CA GLY A 30 11.20 11.66 -12.74
C GLY A 30 10.80 10.41 -11.95
N ALA A 31 11.30 10.27 -10.71
CA ALA A 31 10.90 9.19 -9.81
C ALA A 31 9.42 9.28 -9.40
N ASP A 32 8.87 10.48 -9.21
CA ASP A 32 7.43 10.67 -8.92
C ASP A 32 6.57 10.15 -10.09
N VAL A 33 6.93 10.51 -11.33
CA VAL A 33 6.24 10.03 -12.54
C VAL A 33 6.28 8.50 -12.65
N LEU A 34 7.45 7.90 -12.41
CA LEU A 34 7.59 6.44 -12.39
C LEU A 34 6.77 5.80 -11.27
N THR A 35 6.69 6.42 -10.10
CA THR A 35 5.87 5.94 -8.98
C THR A 35 4.39 5.91 -9.36
N CYS A 36 3.88 6.99 -9.96
CA CYS A 36 2.51 7.05 -10.46
C CYS A 36 2.24 6.00 -11.55
N LEU A 37 3.15 5.84 -12.51
CA LEU A 37 3.04 4.83 -13.57
C LEU A 37 2.96 3.42 -12.98
N GLY A 38 3.86 3.09 -12.05
CA GLY A 38 3.88 1.79 -11.39
C GLY A 38 2.60 1.50 -10.60
N LYS A 39 2.06 2.50 -9.88
CA LYS A 39 0.76 2.38 -9.19
C LYS A 39 -0.38 2.09 -10.17
N ALA A 40 -0.47 2.85 -11.27
CA ALA A 40 -1.51 2.66 -12.28
C ALA A 40 -1.41 1.29 -12.97
N GLN A 41 -0.20 0.81 -13.25
CA GLN A 41 0.03 -0.54 -13.78
C GLN A 41 -0.42 -1.63 -12.79
N CYS A 42 -0.09 -1.47 -11.50
CA CYS A 42 -0.52 -2.38 -10.43
C CYS A 42 -2.06 -2.44 -10.32
N ASP A 43 -2.74 -1.30 -10.45
CA ASP A 43 -4.20 -1.22 -10.44
C ASP A 43 -4.85 -1.85 -11.68
N ARG A 44 -4.12 -1.91 -12.81
CA ARG A 44 -4.52 -2.66 -14.02
C ARG A 44 -4.21 -4.16 -13.93
N GLY A 45 -3.55 -4.62 -12.87
CA GLY A 45 -3.15 -6.02 -12.69
C GLY A 45 -1.80 -6.36 -13.34
N GLU A 46 -1.04 -5.38 -13.81
CA GLU A 46 0.28 -5.54 -14.45
C GLU A 46 1.39 -5.51 -13.41
N SER A 47 1.26 -6.34 -12.38
CA SER A 47 2.07 -6.29 -11.17
C SER A 47 3.58 -6.45 -11.45
N GLU A 48 3.97 -7.30 -12.40
CA GLU A 48 5.39 -7.49 -12.76
C GLU A 48 6.01 -6.25 -13.41
N ASP A 49 5.28 -5.59 -14.31
CA ASP A 49 5.76 -4.37 -14.97
C ASP A 49 5.76 -3.20 -13.99
N ALA A 50 4.75 -3.12 -13.12
CA ALA A 50 4.72 -2.17 -12.01
C ALA A 50 5.97 -2.33 -11.12
N ILE A 51 6.34 -3.55 -10.73
CA ILE A 51 7.55 -3.80 -9.92
C ILE A 51 8.80 -3.25 -10.63
N LYS A 52 8.99 -3.51 -11.92
CA LYS A 52 10.16 -3.01 -12.67
C LYS A 52 10.24 -1.48 -12.65
N VAL A 53 9.12 -0.81 -12.94
CA VAL A 53 9.04 0.66 -12.97
C VAL A 53 9.27 1.26 -11.58
N LEU A 54 8.67 0.68 -10.54
CA LEU A 54 8.83 1.16 -9.16
C LEU A 54 10.26 0.92 -8.64
N GLN A 55 10.92 -0.18 -9.01
CA GLN A 55 12.33 -0.39 -8.65
C GLN A 55 13.25 0.61 -9.35
N GLN A 56 12.94 1.03 -10.58
CA GLN A 56 13.66 2.13 -11.22
C GLN A 56 13.49 3.44 -10.44
N ALA A 57 12.26 3.78 -10.04
CA ALA A 57 12.01 4.95 -9.19
C ALA A 57 12.78 4.87 -7.86
N ARG A 58 12.87 3.68 -7.25
CA ARG A 58 13.61 3.47 -6.01
C ARG A 58 15.08 3.78 -6.20
N LYS A 59 15.69 3.22 -7.25
CA LYS A 59 17.08 3.48 -7.59
C LYS A 59 17.36 4.97 -7.78
N ILE A 60 16.47 5.69 -8.45
CA ILE A 60 16.60 7.15 -8.63
C ILE A 60 16.50 7.88 -7.29
N ARG A 61 15.57 7.49 -6.41
CA ARG A 61 15.49 8.09 -5.06
C ARG A 61 16.71 7.80 -4.20
N GLU A 62 17.30 6.62 -4.33
CA GLU A 62 18.55 6.27 -3.65
C GLU A 62 19.71 7.12 -4.18
N THR A 63 19.86 7.26 -5.50
CA THR A 63 20.95 8.06 -6.09
C THR A 63 20.80 9.56 -5.84
N THR A 64 19.56 10.05 -5.75
CA THR A 64 19.25 11.45 -5.42
C THR A 64 19.17 11.72 -3.92
N ASN A 65 19.33 10.70 -3.06
CA ASN A 65 19.18 10.78 -1.60
C ASN A 65 17.81 11.30 -1.14
N THR A 66 16.74 10.98 -1.88
CA THR A 66 15.35 11.37 -1.58
C THR A 66 14.47 10.20 -1.14
N LEU A 67 15.05 9.00 -0.91
CA LEU A 67 14.28 7.83 -0.47
C LEU A 67 13.73 7.99 0.95
N GLU A 68 14.40 8.77 1.81
CA GLU A 68 13.97 8.97 3.20
C GLU A 68 12.90 10.06 3.37
N GLU A 69 12.38 10.61 2.27
CA GLU A 69 11.31 11.60 2.29
C GLU A 69 9.92 10.93 2.24
N PRO A 70 8.82 11.67 2.52
CA PRO A 70 7.46 11.13 2.47
C PRO A 70 7.12 10.42 1.15
N ASP A 71 7.54 10.97 0.01
CA ASP A 71 7.30 10.36 -1.30
C ASP A 71 8.09 9.06 -1.51
N GLY A 72 9.23 8.91 -0.83
CA GLY A 72 9.98 7.66 -0.77
C GLY A 72 9.25 6.56 0.01
N ALA A 73 8.58 6.91 1.11
CA ALA A 73 7.71 5.98 1.84
C ALA A 73 6.51 5.53 0.99
N ASN A 74 5.92 6.45 0.23
CA ASN A 74 4.82 6.15 -0.70
C ASN A 74 5.26 5.21 -1.84
N LEU A 75 6.47 5.42 -2.35
CA LEU A 75 7.09 4.52 -3.32
C LEU A 75 7.30 3.11 -2.75
N LEU A 76 7.89 2.99 -1.55
CA LEU A 76 8.11 1.68 -0.92
C LEU A 76 6.78 0.96 -0.66
N ALA A 77 5.75 1.65 -0.15
CA ALA A 77 4.41 1.09 0.00
C ALA A 77 3.86 0.54 -1.34
N SER A 78 4.08 1.28 -2.43
CA SER A 78 3.64 0.87 -3.78
C SER A 78 4.40 -0.37 -4.28
N ILE A 79 5.70 -0.49 -3.98
CA ILE A 79 6.50 -1.69 -4.29
C ILE A 79 5.96 -2.91 -3.52
N GLY A 80 5.68 -2.74 -2.22
CA GLY A 80 5.10 -3.80 -1.40
C GLY A 80 3.73 -4.24 -1.92
N ALA A 81 2.89 -3.29 -2.33
CA ALA A 81 1.58 -3.58 -2.92
C ALA A 81 1.71 -4.37 -4.22
N ALA A 82 2.60 -3.95 -5.13
CA ALA A 82 2.82 -4.64 -6.39
C ALA A 82 3.34 -6.08 -6.18
N LYS A 83 4.26 -6.29 -5.23
CA LYS A 83 4.72 -7.63 -4.83
C LYS A 83 3.59 -8.51 -4.29
N GLY A 84 2.75 -7.96 -3.41
CA GLY A 84 1.60 -8.71 -2.88
C GLY A 84 0.62 -9.11 -3.99
N ARG A 85 0.35 -8.21 -4.95
CA ARG A 85 -0.51 -8.51 -6.11
C ARG A 85 0.12 -9.48 -7.11
N SER A 86 1.45 -9.59 -7.15
CA SER A 86 2.14 -10.64 -7.95
C SER A 86 2.25 -11.97 -7.22
N GLY A 87 1.68 -12.10 -6.01
CA GLY A 87 1.76 -13.31 -5.18
C GLY A 87 3.04 -13.44 -4.36
N ASP A 88 3.95 -12.45 -4.39
CA ASP A 88 5.15 -12.38 -3.56
C ASP A 88 4.81 -11.76 -2.19
N ALA A 89 3.97 -12.45 -1.42
CA ALA A 89 3.53 -11.99 -0.09
C ALA A 89 4.70 -11.79 0.88
N ARG A 90 5.71 -12.67 0.82
CA ARG A 90 6.90 -12.59 1.68
C ARG A 90 7.75 -11.37 1.34
N GLY A 91 7.96 -11.09 0.05
CA GLY A 91 8.65 -9.88 -0.40
C GLY A 91 7.85 -8.61 -0.09
N ALA A 92 6.51 -8.67 -0.16
CA ALA A 92 5.65 -7.54 0.23
C ALA A 92 5.85 -7.18 1.72
N LEU A 93 5.81 -8.18 2.62
CA LEU A 93 6.04 -7.97 4.05
C LEU A 93 7.42 -7.37 4.36
N GLN A 94 8.47 -7.79 3.64
CA GLN A 94 9.81 -7.20 3.79
C GLN A 94 9.81 -5.69 3.46
N VAL A 95 9.17 -5.31 2.35
CA VAL A 95 9.10 -3.91 1.92
C VAL A 95 8.18 -3.08 2.82
N TYR A 96 7.08 -3.66 3.31
CA TYR A 96 6.21 -2.97 4.27
C TYR A 96 6.90 -2.72 5.61
N ALA A 97 7.72 -3.67 6.08
CA ALA A 97 8.54 -3.46 7.27
C ALA A 97 9.57 -2.34 7.09
N GLU A 98 10.19 -2.23 5.90
CA GLU A 98 11.06 -1.10 5.53
C GLU A 98 10.28 0.22 5.53
N THR A 99 9.10 0.22 4.92
CA THR A 99 8.21 1.39 4.84
C THR A 99 7.77 1.86 6.23
N ARG A 100 7.41 0.93 7.12
CA ARG A 100 6.99 1.24 8.49
C ARG A 100 8.10 1.93 9.28
N LYS A 101 9.33 1.40 9.22
CA LYS A 101 10.50 2.04 9.84
C LYS A 101 10.78 3.44 9.31
N LEU A 102 10.58 3.65 8.00
CA LEU A 102 10.71 4.99 7.43
C LEU A 102 9.61 5.93 7.95
N ARG A 103 8.35 5.47 8.00
CA ARG A 103 7.23 6.26 8.55
C ARG A 103 7.41 6.58 10.03
N GLU A 104 7.98 5.67 10.82
CA GLU A 104 8.36 5.94 12.22
C GLU A 104 9.35 7.10 12.32
N ARG A 105 10.39 7.12 11.48
CA ARG A 105 11.38 8.23 11.46
C ARG A 105 10.78 9.55 10.98
N LEU A 106 9.76 9.49 10.14
CA LEU A 106 9.03 10.65 9.62
C LEU A 106 7.86 11.09 10.52
N ASP A 107 7.65 10.44 11.67
CA ASP A 107 6.49 10.67 12.54
C ASP A 107 5.13 10.57 11.79
N ALA A 108 5.06 9.63 10.84
CA ALA A 108 3.95 9.46 9.90
C ALA A 108 3.25 8.09 10.02
N VAL A 109 3.35 7.45 11.21
CA VAL A 109 2.70 6.17 11.51
C VAL A 109 1.20 6.35 11.73
N ASP A 110 0.81 7.35 12.53
CA ASP A 110 -0.59 7.64 12.84
C ASP A 110 -1.20 8.54 11.76
N THR A 111 -1.26 8.02 10.53
CA THR A 111 -1.83 8.69 9.35
C THR A 111 -2.71 7.74 8.56
N THR A 112 -3.54 8.24 7.66
CA THR A 112 -4.34 7.40 6.74
C THR A 112 -3.46 6.42 5.97
N ASP A 113 -2.29 6.87 5.50
CA ASP A 113 -1.34 6.00 4.80
C ASP A 113 -0.71 4.95 5.72
N GLY A 114 -0.50 5.28 6.99
CA GLY A 114 -0.03 4.34 8.00
C GLY A 114 -1.06 3.24 8.29
N ALA A 115 -2.33 3.61 8.41
CA ALA A 115 -3.42 2.64 8.52
C ALA A 115 -3.52 1.74 7.27
N ALA A 116 -3.42 2.32 6.08
CA ALA A 116 -3.41 1.57 4.82
C ALA A 116 -2.22 0.60 4.73
N LEU A 117 -1.03 1.01 5.18
CA LEU A 117 0.16 0.15 5.25
C LEU A 117 -0.04 -1.03 6.23
N ALA A 118 -0.61 -0.77 7.41
CA ALA A 118 -0.91 -1.81 8.40
C ALA A 118 -1.94 -2.82 7.86
N ALA A 119 -3.02 -2.34 7.22
CA ALA A 119 -4.00 -3.21 6.56
C ALA A 119 -3.38 -4.00 5.39
N ALA A 120 -2.47 -3.40 4.61
CA ALA A 120 -1.76 -4.10 3.55
C ALA A 120 -0.80 -5.18 4.09
N THR A 121 -0.17 -4.92 5.23
CA THR A 121 0.65 -5.89 5.96
C THR A 121 -0.20 -7.07 6.43
N ALA A 122 -1.39 -6.79 6.98
CA ALA A 122 -2.33 -7.84 7.40
C ALA A 122 -2.76 -8.75 6.25
N ARG A 123 -3.11 -8.18 5.09
CA ARG A 123 -3.46 -8.95 3.88
C ARG A 123 -2.30 -9.81 3.39
N ALA A 124 -1.07 -9.30 3.43
CA ALA A 124 0.11 -10.06 3.02
C ALA A 124 0.42 -11.21 4.00
N ALA A 125 0.25 -10.99 5.30
CA ALA A 125 0.37 -12.05 6.31
C ALA A 125 -0.71 -13.15 6.11
N GLU A 126 -1.94 -12.75 5.79
CA GLU A 126 -3.02 -13.68 5.48
C GLU A 126 -2.72 -14.57 4.26
N GLN A 127 -2.12 -14.01 3.21
CA GLN A 127 -1.69 -14.80 2.03
C GLN A 127 -0.66 -15.89 2.40
N LEU A 128 0.08 -15.71 3.49
CA LEU A 128 1.00 -16.71 4.03
C LEU A 128 0.36 -17.63 5.07
N ASN A 129 -0.96 -17.52 5.29
CA ASN A 129 -1.71 -18.19 6.35
C ASN A 129 -1.23 -17.85 7.77
N ASP A 130 -0.51 -16.74 7.95
CA ASP A 130 -0.10 -16.25 9.26
C ASP A 130 -1.23 -15.41 9.87
N THR A 131 -2.21 -16.11 10.44
CA THR A 131 -3.42 -15.48 11.02
C THR A 131 -3.08 -14.61 12.22
N THR A 132 -2.04 -14.95 12.97
CA THR A 132 -1.61 -14.16 14.14
C THR A 132 -1.06 -12.82 13.68
N ALA A 133 -0.07 -12.80 12.78
CA ALA A 133 0.49 -11.57 12.25
C ALA A 133 -0.56 -10.74 11.49
N CYS A 134 -1.50 -11.39 10.81
CA CYS A 134 -2.62 -10.74 10.14
C CYS A 134 -3.47 -9.91 11.12
N LEU A 135 -3.90 -10.52 12.22
CA LEU A 135 -4.75 -9.86 13.21
C LEU A 135 -4.00 -8.80 14.01
N GLU A 136 -2.71 -8.99 14.29
CA GLU A 136 -1.87 -7.95 14.92
C GLU A 136 -1.77 -6.71 14.03
N ALA A 137 -1.53 -6.89 12.72
CA ALA A 137 -1.45 -5.79 11.77
C ALA A 137 -2.82 -5.10 11.56
N TYR A 138 -3.93 -5.84 11.57
CA TYR A 138 -5.25 -5.22 11.54
C TYR A 138 -5.60 -4.47 12.84
N ALA A 139 -5.16 -4.95 14.00
CA ALA A 139 -5.31 -4.23 15.26
C ALA A 139 -4.53 -2.91 15.25
N GLU A 140 -3.33 -2.89 14.66
CA GLU A 140 -2.57 -1.66 14.43
C GLU A 140 -3.34 -0.69 13.50
N ALA A 141 -3.85 -1.17 12.37
CA ALA A 141 -4.67 -0.34 11.46
C ALA A 141 -5.90 0.25 12.17
N ARG A 142 -6.60 -0.56 12.97
CA ARG A 142 -7.78 -0.15 13.74
C ARG A 142 -7.42 0.96 14.73
N ARG A 143 -6.34 0.77 15.51
CA ARG A 143 -5.85 1.77 16.46
C ARG A 143 -5.56 3.10 15.75
N ILE A 144 -4.95 3.07 14.56
CA ILE A 144 -4.67 4.29 13.80
C ILE A 144 -5.97 4.98 13.38
N HIS A 145 -6.96 4.22 12.87
CA HIS A 145 -8.28 4.77 12.55
C HIS A 145 -8.99 5.37 13.77
N GLU A 146 -8.88 4.75 14.94
CA GLU A 146 -9.44 5.27 16.20
C GLU A 146 -8.77 6.60 16.61
N VAL A 147 -7.43 6.65 16.58
CA VAL A 147 -6.67 7.88 16.89
C VAL A 147 -7.01 9.01 15.92
N MET A 148 -7.20 8.69 14.65
CA MET A 148 -7.54 9.65 13.60
C MET A 148 -9.03 10.02 13.57
N GLY A 149 -9.89 9.32 14.33
CA GLY A 149 -11.34 9.48 14.24
C GLY A 149 -11.92 9.09 12.89
N THR A 150 -11.28 8.16 12.17
CA THR A 150 -11.66 7.74 10.81
C THR A 150 -12.23 6.32 10.73
N LEU A 151 -12.55 5.71 11.86
CA LEU A 151 -13.11 4.35 11.90
C LEU A 151 -14.48 4.25 11.18
N GLU A 152 -15.23 5.35 11.15
CA GLU A 152 -16.55 5.44 10.48
C GLU A 152 -16.45 5.77 8.97
N THR A 153 -15.24 6.02 8.46
CA THR A 153 -15.03 6.30 7.02
C THR A 153 -15.09 4.99 6.22
N PRO A 154 -15.29 5.03 4.88
CA PRO A 154 -15.29 3.82 4.07
C PRO A 154 -14.08 2.89 4.30
N ASP A 155 -12.89 3.47 4.52
CA ASP A 155 -11.67 2.69 4.79
C ASP A 155 -11.70 2.02 6.16
N GLY A 156 -12.20 2.70 7.19
CA GLY A 156 -12.39 2.12 8.52
C GLY A 156 -13.45 1.02 8.54
N LEU A 157 -14.52 1.17 7.76
CA LEU A 157 -15.56 0.15 7.62
C LEU A 157 -15.06 -1.08 6.85
N ASP A 158 -14.31 -0.90 5.76
CA ASP A 158 -13.68 -2.01 5.04
C ASP A 158 -12.73 -2.77 5.97
N LEU A 159 -11.91 -2.06 6.76
CA LEU A 159 -11.05 -2.69 7.76
C LEU A 159 -11.84 -3.59 8.72
N LEU A 160 -12.91 -3.08 9.33
CA LEU A 160 -13.74 -3.87 10.27
C LEU A 160 -14.35 -5.12 9.58
N GLN A 161 -14.77 -4.99 8.32
CA GLN A 161 -15.25 -6.14 7.54
C GLN A 161 -14.15 -7.17 7.30
N GLN A 162 -12.92 -6.75 6.97
CA GLN A 162 -11.80 -7.67 6.80
C GLN A 162 -11.43 -8.38 8.11
N VAL A 163 -11.44 -7.68 9.25
CA VAL A 163 -11.19 -8.28 10.56
C VAL A 163 -12.24 -9.34 10.86
N GLY A 164 -13.53 -9.02 10.68
CA GLY A 164 -14.62 -9.98 10.89
C GLY A 164 -14.51 -11.20 9.99
N ARG A 165 -14.05 -11.03 8.74
CA ARG A 165 -13.82 -12.13 7.80
C ARG A 165 -12.72 -13.07 8.28
N VAL A 166 -11.59 -12.52 8.71
CA VAL A 166 -10.46 -13.33 9.22
C VAL A 166 -10.85 -14.05 10.52
N GLN A 167 -11.53 -13.36 11.45
CA GLN A 167 -12.04 -13.97 12.69
C GLN A 167 -13.00 -15.12 12.39
N SER A 168 -13.93 -14.93 11.45
CA SER A 168 -14.85 -16.00 11.04
C SER A 168 -14.11 -17.18 10.42
N GLY A 169 -13.09 -16.92 9.58
CA GLY A 169 -12.28 -17.96 8.94
C GLY A 169 -11.53 -18.84 9.94
N ARG A 170 -11.14 -18.30 11.10
CA ARG A 170 -10.51 -19.06 12.20
C ARG A 170 -11.50 -19.63 13.24
N GLY A 171 -12.80 -19.52 13.00
CA GLY A 171 -13.85 -20.01 13.90
C GLY A 171 -14.18 -19.11 15.10
N ASP A 172 -13.63 -17.90 15.16
CA ASP A 172 -13.98 -16.89 16.17
C ASP A 172 -15.25 -16.13 15.74
N LEU A 173 -16.38 -16.82 15.88
CA LEU A 173 -17.69 -16.28 15.44
C LEU A 173 -18.15 -15.11 16.31
N ALA A 174 -17.78 -15.08 17.59
CA ALA A 174 -18.14 -14.00 18.49
C ALA A 174 -17.43 -12.70 18.10
N GLY A 175 -16.10 -12.76 17.91
CA GLY A 175 -15.33 -11.60 17.44
C GLY A 175 -15.78 -11.15 16.05
N ALA A 176 -16.06 -12.08 15.14
CA ALA A 176 -16.57 -11.73 13.81
C ALA A 176 -17.90 -10.97 13.86
N LEU A 177 -18.85 -11.43 14.69
CA LEU A 177 -20.14 -10.77 14.89
C LEU A 177 -19.96 -9.36 15.47
N GLU A 178 -19.04 -9.18 16.41
CA GLU A 178 -18.71 -7.88 16.97
C GLU A 178 -18.21 -6.92 15.88
N SER A 179 -17.18 -7.32 15.13
CA SER A 179 -16.59 -6.52 14.05
C SER A 179 -17.63 -6.13 12.98
N TYR A 180 -18.48 -7.07 12.55
CA TYR A 180 -19.53 -6.78 11.58
C TYR A 180 -20.65 -5.90 12.14
N SER A 181 -20.97 -6.02 13.42
CA SER A 181 -21.98 -5.18 14.07
C SER A 181 -21.48 -3.75 14.21
N GLU A 182 -20.21 -3.58 14.56
CA GLU A 182 -19.55 -2.28 14.63
C GLU A 182 -19.55 -1.61 13.24
N ALA A 183 -19.18 -2.32 12.18
CA ALA A 183 -19.20 -1.81 10.81
C ALA A 183 -20.59 -1.41 10.29
N ARG A 184 -21.68 -1.96 10.86
CA ARG A 184 -23.07 -1.64 10.49
C ARG A 184 -23.68 -0.51 11.31
N ARG A 185 -23.00 -0.07 12.36
CA ARG A 185 -23.50 0.95 13.29
C ARG A 185 -23.35 2.36 12.73
N PHE A 186 -22.50 2.52 11.72
CA PHE A 186 -22.20 3.75 10.99
C PHE A 186 -22.90 3.72 9.62
#